data_AF-A0A1X0RDS8-F1
#
_entry.id   AF-A0A1X0RDS8-F1
#
_cell.length_a   1.000
_cell.length_b   1.000
_cell.length_c   1.000
_cell.angle_alpha   90.00
_cell.angle_beta   90.00
_cell.angle_gamma   90.00
#
_symmetry.space_group_name_H-M   'P 1'
#
loop_
_entity.id
_entity.type
_entity.pdbx_description
1 polymer ?
#
loop_
_entity_poly.entity_id
_entity_poly.type
_entity_poly.pdbx_seq_one_letter_code
_entity_poly.pdbx_strand_id
1 'polypeptide(L)'
;MSSAEIQPLYRSFLRVVQRWPVDKVRPNKDLKQVLTTKVEESFRNESTLDIAQAEKQLFALEKLLNNDFKQKYPLSEAILYPASNPKYYSKLISALGANKESNKGFLARLLGQ
;
A
#
# COMPACT_ATOMS: atom_id res chain seq x y z
N MET A 1 -7.41 -32.13 -2.18
CA MET A 1 -6.51 -30.95 -2.30
C MET A 1 -5.96 -30.72 -0.90
N SER A 2 -4.64 -30.76 -0.73
CA SER A 2 -4.08 -30.97 0.61
C SER A 2 -4.02 -29.65 1.38
N SER A 3 -4.51 -29.64 2.62
CA SER A 3 -4.35 -28.53 3.57
C SER A 3 -2.88 -28.08 3.71
N ALA A 4 -1.93 -28.97 3.37
CA ALA A 4 -0.50 -28.70 3.38
C ALA A 4 -0.04 -27.62 2.39
N GLU A 5 -0.77 -27.34 1.31
CA GLU A 5 -0.41 -26.31 0.32
C GLU A 5 -0.97 -24.92 0.70
N ILE A 6 -2.10 -24.88 1.41
CA ILE A 6 -2.81 -23.64 1.76
C ILE A 6 -2.03 -22.84 2.82
N GLN A 7 -1.47 -23.53 3.83
CA GLN A 7 -0.77 -22.88 4.94
C GLN A 7 0.50 -22.13 4.51
N PRO A 8 1.41 -22.70 3.68
CA PRO A 8 2.54 -21.97 3.12
C PRO A 8 2.12 -20.76 2.28
N LEU A 9 1.08 -20.92 1.46
CA LEU A 9 0.57 -19.84 0.60
C LEU A 9 0.05 -18.67 1.44
N TYR A 10 -0.74 -18.95 2.47
CA TYR A 10 -1.23 -17.95 3.42
C TYR A 10 -0.08 -17.18 4.08
N ARG A 11 0.95 -17.89 4.56
CA ARG A 11 2.15 -17.27 5.17
C ARG A 11 2.90 -16.36 4.20
N SER A 12 2.93 -16.70 2.91
CA SER A 12 3.54 -15.84 1.89
C SER A 12 2.73 -14.57 1.66
N PHE A 13 1.40 -14.66 1.61
CA PHE A 13 0.53 -13.48 1.57
C PHE A 13 0.74 -12.57 2.79
N LEU A 14 0.79 -13.12 4.00
CA LEU A 14 1.03 -12.34 5.22
C LEU A 14 2.36 -11.57 5.17
N ARG A 15 3.43 -12.20 4.65
CA ARG A 15 4.73 -11.54 4.46
C ARG A 15 4.65 -10.35 3.50
N VAL A 16 3.91 -10.49 2.39
CA VAL A 16 3.72 -9.41 1.41
C VAL A 16 2.90 -8.27 2.03
N VAL A 17 1.79 -8.58 2.71
CA VAL A 17 0.93 -7.59 3.37
C VAL A 17 1.68 -6.82 4.45
N GLN A 18 2.49 -7.50 5.26
CA GLN A 18 3.28 -6.86 6.32
C GLN A 18 4.25 -5.82 5.75
N ARG A 19 4.91 -6.15 4.63
CA ARG A 19 5.86 -5.27 3.94
C ARG A 19 5.19 -4.16 3.13
N TRP A 20 3.88 -4.25 2.91
CA TRP A 20 3.17 -3.25 2.12
C TRP A 20 3.27 -1.86 2.78
N PRO A 21 3.59 -0.80 2.00
CA PRO A 21 3.74 0.55 2.54
C PRO A 21 2.41 1.12 3.03
N VAL A 22 2.47 1.91 4.10
CA VAL A 22 1.30 2.63 4.64
C VAL A 22 1.02 3.86 3.78
N ASP A 23 -0.25 4.03 3.40
CA ASP A 23 -0.68 5.20 2.65
C ASP A 23 -0.99 6.37 3.60
N LYS A 24 -0.09 7.35 3.67
CA LYS A 24 -0.26 8.54 4.52
C LYS A 24 -1.41 9.44 4.08
N VAL A 25 -1.78 9.44 2.80
CA VAL A 25 -2.83 10.32 2.26
C VAL A 25 -4.23 9.72 2.41
N ARG A 26 -4.33 8.39 2.64
CA ARG A 26 -5.59 7.67 2.83
C ARG A 26 -5.56 6.81 4.12
N PRO A 27 -5.53 7.42 5.31
CA PRO A 27 -5.32 6.70 6.57
C PRO A 27 -6.41 5.68 6.93
N ASN A 28 -7.66 5.91 6.49
CA ASN A 28 -8.81 5.07 6.85
C ASN A 28 -9.14 4.00 5.81
N LYS A 29 -8.48 4.03 4.65
CA LYS A 29 -8.75 3.15 3.50
C LYS A 29 -7.47 2.94 2.71
N ASP A 30 -6.41 2.48 3.38
CA ASP A 30 -5.18 2.14 2.68
C ASP A 30 -5.25 0.74 2.07
N LEU A 31 -4.40 0.50 1.07
CA LEU A 31 -4.38 -0.79 0.39
C LEU A 31 -3.93 -1.92 1.34
N LYS A 32 -3.10 -1.61 2.34
CA LYS A 32 -2.61 -2.58 3.33
C LYS A 32 -3.76 -3.16 4.16
N GLN A 33 -4.66 -2.33 4.65
CA GLN A 33 -5.87 -2.73 5.39
C GLN A 33 -6.78 -3.59 4.53
N VAL A 34 -7.01 -3.18 3.27
CA VAL A 34 -7.84 -3.93 2.32
C VAL A 34 -7.24 -5.30 2.03
N LEU A 35 -5.92 -5.37 1.80
CA LEU A 35 -5.23 -6.64 1.56
C LEU A 35 -5.26 -7.55 2.78
N THR A 36 -5.08 -7.01 3.98
CA THR A 36 -5.16 -7.77 5.24
C THR A 36 -6.53 -8.43 5.36
N THR A 37 -7.59 -7.64 5.25
CA THR A 37 -8.98 -8.11 5.34
C THR A 37 -9.28 -9.17 4.29
N LYS A 38 -8.92 -8.90 3.02
CA LYS A 38 -9.18 -9.81 1.91
C LYS A 38 -8.43 -11.14 2.04
N VAL A 39 -7.19 -11.12 2.52
CA VAL A 39 -6.39 -12.33 2.75
C VAL A 39 -7.01 -13.14 3.89
N GLU A 40 -7.41 -12.50 4.99
CA GLU A 40 -8.09 -13.21 6.09
C GLU A 40 -9.42 -13.83 5.65
N GLU A 41 -10.24 -13.11 4.90
CA GLU A 41 -11.53 -13.59 4.39
C GLU A 41 -11.37 -14.74 3.38
N SER A 42 -10.45 -14.60 2.42
CA SER A 42 -10.19 -15.61 1.39
C SER A 42 -9.74 -16.94 1.98
N PHE A 43 -8.85 -16.90 2.98
CA PHE A 43 -8.28 -18.10 3.59
C PHE A 43 -9.12 -18.66 4.74
N ARG A 44 -10.12 -17.92 5.24
CA ARG A 44 -11.11 -18.45 6.19
C ARG A 44 -11.99 -19.52 5.55
N ASN A 45 -12.33 -19.37 4.27
CA ASN A 45 -13.20 -20.28 3.52
C ASN A 45 -12.38 -21.13 2.53
N GLU A 46 -11.58 -22.08 3.06
CA GLU A 46 -10.67 -22.93 2.27
C GLU A 46 -11.37 -23.68 1.13
N SER A 47 -12.65 -24.04 1.28
CA SER A 47 -13.41 -24.80 0.28
C SER A 47 -13.68 -24.03 -1.03
N THR A 48 -13.60 -22.70 -1.02
CA THR A 48 -13.84 -21.84 -2.19
C THR A 48 -12.56 -21.30 -2.82
N LEU A 49 -11.40 -21.65 -2.27
CA LEU A 49 -10.12 -21.05 -2.64
C LEU A 49 -9.56 -21.73 -3.90
N ASP A 50 -9.50 -20.98 -5.00
CA ASP A 50 -8.73 -21.37 -6.19
C ASP A 50 -7.24 -21.11 -5.95
N ILE A 51 -6.49 -22.17 -5.69
CA ILE A 51 -5.04 -22.12 -5.40
C ILE A 51 -4.27 -21.51 -6.57
N ALA A 52 -4.58 -21.90 -7.82
CA ALA A 52 -3.86 -21.43 -8.99
C ALA A 52 -4.09 -19.93 -9.23
N GLN A 53 -5.29 -19.44 -8.93
CA GLN A 53 -5.58 -18.01 -8.96
C GLN A 53 -4.87 -17.27 -7.81
N ALA A 54 -4.87 -17.84 -6.60
CA ALA A 54 -4.22 -17.25 -5.44
C ALA A 54 -2.69 -17.12 -5.63
N GLU A 55 -2.03 -18.12 -6.21
CA GLU A 55 -0.60 -18.05 -6.55
C GLU A 55 -0.30 -16.94 -7.58
N LYS A 56 -1.12 -16.80 -8.61
CA LYS A 56 -1.00 -15.70 -9.59
C LYS A 56 -1.15 -14.33 -8.93
N GLN A 57 -2.10 -14.20 -7.99
CA GLN A 57 -2.30 -12.97 -7.23
C GLN A 57 -1.09 -12.66 -6.34
N LEU A 58 -0.54 -13.65 -5.64
CA LEU A 58 0.64 -13.48 -4.82
C LEU A 58 1.83 -12.98 -5.65
N PHE A 59 2.10 -13.62 -6.79
CA PHE A 59 3.17 -13.22 -7.69
C PHE A 59 2.98 -11.78 -8.22
N ALA A 60 1.75 -11.39 -8.55
CA ALA A 60 1.45 -10.03 -8.97
C ALA A 60 1.71 -9.01 -7.85
N LEU A 61 1.33 -9.33 -6.60
CA LEU A 61 1.58 -8.47 -5.46
C LEU A 61 3.08 -8.32 -5.18
N GLU A 62 3.87 -9.39 -5.29
CA GLU A 62 5.33 -9.33 -5.14
C GLU A 62 5.98 -8.41 -6.19
N LYS A 63 5.56 -8.50 -7.45
CA LYS A 63 6.03 -7.60 -8.52
C LYS A 63 5.71 -6.14 -8.25
N LEU A 64 4.50 -5.86 -7.75
CA LEU A 64 4.10 -4.51 -7.37
C LEU A 64 4.92 -3.99 -6.19
N LEU A 65 5.13 -4.82 -5.16
CA LEU A 65 5.90 -4.46 -3.96
C LEU A 65 7.35 -4.12 -4.31
N ASN A 66 7.96 -4.88 -5.21
CA ASN A 66 9.34 -4.66 -5.66
C ASN A 66 9.48 -3.53 -6.69
N ASN A 67 8.38 -2.88 -7.07
CA ASN A 67 8.33 -1.82 -8.08
C ASN A 67 8.85 -2.27 -9.46
N ASP A 68 8.70 -3.54 -9.83
CA ASP A 68 9.24 -4.11 -11.06
C ASP A 68 8.77 -3.35 -12.30
N PHE A 69 7.50 -2.95 -12.34
CA PHE A 69 6.92 -2.21 -13.47
C PHE A 69 7.44 -0.78 -13.57
N LYS A 70 7.75 -0.13 -12.43
CA LYS A 70 8.37 1.19 -12.42
C LYS A 70 9.79 1.13 -12.98
N GLN A 71 10.52 0.07 -12.66
CA GLN A 71 11.89 -0.13 -13.16
C GLN A 71 11.90 -0.55 -14.63
N LYS A 72 10.98 -1.43 -15.03
CA LYS A 72 10.86 -1.94 -16.39
C LYS A 72 10.35 -0.89 -17.39
N TYR A 73 9.47 0.00 -16.94
CA TYR A 73 8.87 1.05 -17.76
C TYR A 73 9.12 2.42 -17.12
N PRO A 74 10.37 2.93 -17.18
CA PRO A 74 10.71 4.21 -16.58
C PRO A 74 9.93 5.34 -17.26
N LEU A 75 9.31 6.19 -16.44
CA LEU A 75 8.60 7.37 -16.90
C LEU A 75 9.52 8.59 -16.86
N SER A 76 9.32 9.53 -17.79
CA SER A 76 10.02 10.80 -17.78
C SER A 76 9.67 11.60 -16.52
N GLU A 77 10.68 12.16 -15.86
CA GLU A 77 10.47 13.04 -14.71
C GLU A 77 9.61 14.26 -15.07
N ALA A 78 9.59 14.67 -16.34
CA ALA A 78 8.80 15.80 -16.84
C ALA A 78 7.29 15.68 -16.54
N ILE A 79 6.77 14.46 -16.36
CA ILE A 79 5.36 14.23 -15.99
C ILE A 79 5.04 14.85 -14.62
N LEU A 80 6.03 14.93 -13.72
CA LEU A 80 5.88 15.55 -12.39
C LEU A 80 6.14 17.06 -12.41
N TYR A 81 6.46 17.65 -13.57
CA TYR A 81 6.77 19.07 -13.72
C TYR A 81 5.97 19.68 -14.89
N PRO A 82 4.64 19.88 -14.74
CA PRO A 82 3.83 20.42 -15.83
C PRO A 82 4.26 21.85 -16.18
N ALA A 83 4.28 22.18 -17.47
CA ALA A 83 4.78 23.47 -17.98
C ALA A 83 4.04 24.69 -17.36
N SER A 84 2.76 24.55 -17.05
CA SER A 84 1.96 25.59 -16.41
C SER A 84 2.34 25.85 -14.94
N ASN A 85 2.82 24.85 -14.21
CA ASN A 85 3.24 24.98 -12.82
C ASN A 85 4.22 23.86 -12.43
N PRO A 86 5.53 24.06 -12.66
CA PRO A 86 6.54 23.04 -12.37
C PRO A 86 6.59 22.61 -10.89
N LYS A 87 6.17 23.48 -9.95
CA LYS A 87 6.19 23.18 -8.51
C LYS A 87 4.86 22.60 -7.99
N TYR A 88 3.93 22.23 -8.86
CA TYR A 88 2.59 21.81 -8.45
C TYR A 88 2.61 20.58 -7.52
N TYR A 89 3.18 19.46 -7.97
CA TYR A 89 3.17 18.21 -7.22
C TYR A 89 4.05 18.27 -5.97
N SER A 90 5.18 18.98 -6.00
CA SER A 90 6.02 19.16 -4.81
C SER A 90 5.31 19.97 -3.72
N LYS A 91 4.60 21.05 -4.08
CA LYS A 91 3.74 21.81 -3.15
C LYS A 91 2.62 20.94 -2.60
N LEU A 92 1.97 20.14 -3.45
CA LEU A 92 0.90 19.23 -3.05
C LEU A 92 1.39 18.22 -2.00
N ILE A 93 2.52 17.54 -2.27
CA ILE A 93 3.11 16.56 -1.35
C ILE A 93 3.50 17.23 -0.03
N SER A 94 4.12 18.41 -0.07
CA SER A 94 4.46 19.18 1.13
C SER A 94 3.24 19.55 1.96
N ALA A 95 2.15 20.01 1.34
CA ALA A 95 0.92 20.32 2.04
C ALA A 95 0.29 19.07 2.68
N LEU A 96 0.24 17.96 1.94
CA LEU A 96 -0.26 16.67 2.43
C LEU A 96 0.57 16.14 3.61
N GLY A 97 1.89 16.34 3.60
CA GLY A 97 2.80 15.96 4.70
C GLY A 97 2.72 16.90 5.90
N ALA A 98 2.66 18.21 5.68
CA ALA A 98 2.64 19.22 6.74
C ALA A 98 1.34 19.20 7.56
N ASN A 99 0.20 18.92 6.93
CA ASN A 99 -1.11 18.92 7.59
C ASN A 99 -1.30 17.81 8.65
N LYS A 100 -0.44 16.79 8.68
CA LYS A 100 -0.55 15.70 9.67
C LYS A 100 0.19 16.00 10.98
N GLU A 101 1.22 16.85 10.95
CA GLU A 101 2.03 17.18 12.13
C GLU A 101 1.60 18.49 12.82
N SER A 102 0.96 19.40 12.08
CA SER A 102 0.65 20.76 12.57
C SER A 102 -0.47 20.83 13.63
N ASN A 103 -1.39 19.86 13.67
CA ASN A 103 -2.54 19.92 14.60
C ASN A 103 -2.21 19.56 16.06
N LYS A 104 -1.03 18.99 16.35
CA LYS A 104 -0.63 18.68 17.74
C LYS A 104 0.18 19.80 18.39
N GLY A 105 0.99 20.52 17.62
CA GLY A 105 1.89 21.56 18.16
C GLY A 105 1.20 22.90 18.44
N PHE A 106 0.17 23.26 17.65
CA PHE A 106 -0.50 24.56 17.82
C PHE A 106 -1.44 24.57 19.04
N LEU A 107 -2.19 23.49 19.26
CA LEU A 107 -3.06 23.35 20.45
C LEU A 107 -2.24 23.16 21.74
N ALA A 108 -1.13 22.40 21.69
CA ALA A 108 -0.24 22.26 22.85
C ALA A 108 0.45 23.58 23.23
N ARG A 109 0.76 24.44 22.26
CA ARG A 109 1.31 25.79 22.51
C ARG A 109 0.26 26.80 22.98
N LEU A 110 -1.01 26.59 22.65
CA LEU A 110 -2.11 27.48 23.03
C LEU A 110 -2.72 27.12 24.39
N LEU A 111 -2.65 25.85 24.81
CA LEU A 111 -3.27 25.34 26.06
C LEU A 111 -2.23 24.91 27.11
N GLY A 112 -0.99 25.36 26.98
CA GLY A 112 0.16 25.13 27.88
C GLY A 112 -0.07 24.32 29.15
N GLN A 113 0.24 23.03 29.08
CA GLN A 113 1.14 22.29 29.99
C GLN A 113 1.68 21.05 29.29
#